data_AF-A0A349Z7A4-F1
#
_entry.id   AF-A0A349Z7A4-F1
#
_cell.length_a   1.000
_cell.length_b   1.000
_cell.length_c   1.000
_cell.angle_alpha   90.00
_cell.angle_beta   90.00
_cell.angle_gamma   90.00
#
_symmetry.space_group_name_H-M   'P 1'
#
loop_
_entity.id
_entity.type
_entity.pdbx_description
1 polymer ?
#
loop_
_entity_poly.entity_id
_entity_poly.type
_entity_poly.pdbx_seq_one_letter_code
_entity_poly.pdbx_strand_id
1 'polypeptide(L)'
;IGELAMVSMYPKEVQRCTAFNARVKPAELQQAICGFTYASLSAGIIKNWGIPETISHPLEHIHNTDTPATDLDVQILQLSYVLALDNVNTEVYPSYNNLLPHLHENLGLAHEDLEDALDITNLQCLSVMSLFNPSAFMLY
;
A
#
# COMPACT_ATOMS: atom_id res chain seq x y z
N ILE A 1 8.11 0.21 -5.64
CA ILE A 1 9.47 0.19 -6.25
C ILE A 1 10.59 0.52 -5.26
N GLY A 2 10.40 1.48 -4.35
CA GLY A 2 11.39 1.82 -3.33
C GLY A 2 11.74 0.64 -2.43
N GLU A 3 10.75 -0.20 -2.10
CA GLU A 3 10.98 -1.46 -1.39
C GLU A 3 11.91 -2.40 -2.16
N LEU A 4 11.73 -2.56 -3.48
CA LEU A 4 12.61 -3.39 -4.32
C LEU A 4 14.04 -2.86 -4.34
N ALA A 5 14.21 -1.54 -4.42
CA ALA A 5 15.53 -0.91 -4.32
C ALA A 5 16.18 -1.18 -2.96
N MET A 6 15.41 -1.07 -1.86
CA MET A 6 15.87 -1.38 -0.52
C MET A 6 16.23 -2.85 -0.35
N VAL A 7 15.44 -3.79 -0.89
CA VAL A 7 15.76 -5.23 -0.87
C VAL A 7 17.08 -5.49 -1.59
N SER A 8 17.32 -4.84 -2.72
CA SER A 8 18.52 -5.04 -3.52
C SER A 8 19.79 -4.47 -2.86
N MET A 9 19.69 -3.36 -2.12
CA MET A 9 20.85 -2.64 -1.59
C MET A 9 21.07 -2.86 -0.09
N TYR A 10 19.99 -2.98 0.68
CA TYR A 10 19.96 -2.99 2.14
C TYR A 10 19.02 -4.09 2.70
N PRO A 11 19.27 -5.38 2.38
CA PRO A 11 18.35 -6.46 2.72
C PRO A 11 18.21 -6.69 4.23
N LYS A 12 19.23 -6.37 5.04
CA LYS A 12 19.18 -6.54 6.50
C LYS A 12 18.23 -5.53 7.14
N GLU A 13 18.25 -4.30 6.65
CA GLU A 13 17.36 -3.22 7.05
C GLU A 13 15.92 -3.58 6.67
N VAL A 14 15.70 -4.08 5.44
CA VAL A 14 14.37 -4.54 5.01
C VAL A 14 13.85 -5.65 5.92
N GLN A 15 14.68 -6.64 6.26
CA GLN A 15 14.27 -7.71 7.17
C GLN A 15 13.83 -7.19 8.54
N ARG A 16 14.41 -6.08 9.02
CA ARG A 16 13.98 -5.45 10.28
C ARG A 16 12.65 -4.72 10.10
N CYS A 17 12.40 -4.14 8.92
CA CYS A 17 11.15 -3.46 8.59
C CYS A 17 9.95 -4.41 8.43
N THR A 18 10.14 -5.73 8.38
CA THR A 18 9.01 -6.69 8.32
C THR A 18 8.41 -7.01 9.70
N ALA A 19 9.05 -6.57 10.79
CA ALA A 19 8.61 -6.83 12.17
C ALA A 19 7.52 -5.85 12.66
N PHE A 20 6.64 -5.40 11.76
CA PHE A 20 5.51 -4.54 12.10
C PHE A 20 4.39 -5.36 12.77
N ASN A 21 3.45 -4.68 13.41
CA ASN A 21 2.30 -5.31 14.06
C ASN A 21 1.13 -4.33 14.15
N ALA A 22 0.01 -4.76 14.74
CA ALA A 22 -1.20 -3.95 14.85
C ALA A 22 -1.00 -2.56 15.52
N ARG A 23 0.08 -2.36 16.31
CA ARG A 23 0.38 -1.09 16.99
C ARG A 23 1.40 -0.22 16.26
N VAL A 24 2.23 -0.81 15.40
CA VAL A 24 3.30 -0.09 14.69
C VAL A 24 3.15 -0.43 13.22
N LYS A 25 2.71 0.55 12.44
CA LYS A 25 2.48 0.40 11.00
C LYS A 25 3.81 0.21 10.25
N PRO A 26 3.80 -0.42 9.06
CA PRO A 26 5.00 -0.58 8.26
C PRO A 26 5.72 0.73 7.96
N ALA A 27 4.97 1.80 7.66
CA ALA A 27 5.53 3.13 7.38
C ALA A 27 6.30 3.71 8.58
N GLU A 28 5.76 3.56 9.80
CA GLU A 28 6.41 4.03 11.03
C GLU A 28 7.70 3.27 11.31
N LEU A 29 7.66 1.95 11.11
CA LEU A 29 8.84 1.09 11.31
C LEU A 29 9.94 1.38 10.28
N GLN A 30 9.56 1.59 9.00
CA GLN A 30 10.48 2.02 7.95
C GLN A 30 11.11 3.37 8.29
N GLN A 31 10.31 4.33 8.73
CA GLN A 31 10.79 5.65 9.15
C GLN A 31 11.80 5.54 10.32
N ALA A 32 11.52 4.69 11.30
CA ALA A 32 12.39 4.49 12.46
C ALA A 32 13.73 3.80 12.13
N ILE A 33 13.74 2.88 11.17
CA ILE A 33 14.94 2.10 10.80
C ILE A 33 15.77 2.81 9.73
N CYS A 34 15.11 3.35 8.71
CA CYS A 34 15.75 3.90 7.52
C CYS A 34 15.85 5.44 7.53
N GLY A 35 15.04 6.12 8.36
CA GLY A 35 14.91 7.58 8.32
C GLY A 35 14.00 8.08 7.19
N PHE A 36 13.36 7.19 6.44
CA PHE A 36 12.42 7.47 5.36
C PHE A 36 11.50 6.26 5.14
N THR A 37 10.44 6.42 4.35
CA THR A 37 9.55 5.32 3.96
C THR A 37 9.85 4.83 2.55
N TYR A 38 9.48 3.59 2.24
CA TYR A 38 9.64 3.06 0.88
C TYR A 38 8.79 3.83 -0.14
N ALA A 39 7.69 4.45 0.30
CA ALA A 39 6.89 5.36 -0.51
C ALA A 39 7.64 6.64 -0.87
N SER A 40 8.28 7.31 0.11
CA SER A 40 9.08 8.51 -0.16
C SER A 40 10.30 8.20 -1.04
N LEU A 41 10.94 7.03 -0.86
CA LEU A 41 11.98 6.58 -1.78
C LEU A 41 11.43 6.34 -3.20
N SER A 42 10.25 5.73 -3.32
CA SER A 42 9.59 5.53 -4.62
C SER A 42 9.31 6.85 -5.32
N ALA A 43 8.79 7.85 -4.59
CA ALA A 43 8.55 9.18 -5.13
C ALA A 43 9.84 9.83 -5.63
N GLY A 44 10.93 9.76 -4.86
CA GLY A 44 12.25 10.27 -5.28
C GLY A 44 12.78 9.59 -6.55
N ILE A 45 12.65 8.26 -6.65
CA ILE A 45 13.05 7.51 -7.85
C ILE A 45 12.23 7.95 -9.08
N ILE A 46 10.90 8.07 -8.93
CA ILE A 46 9.97 8.48 -10.01
C ILE A 46 10.28 9.90 -10.48
N LYS A 47 10.51 10.83 -9.55
CA LYS A 47 10.95 12.20 -9.87
C LYS A 47 12.26 12.20 -10.66
N ASN A 48 13.24 11.40 -10.24
CA ASN A 48 14.54 11.29 -10.93
C ASN A 48 14.45 10.64 -12.32
N TRP A 49 13.45 9.79 -12.57
CA TRP A 49 13.16 9.22 -13.89
C TRP A 49 12.43 10.18 -14.83
N GLY A 50 12.08 11.38 -14.37
CA GLY A 50 11.33 12.37 -15.17
C GLY A 50 9.86 12.00 -15.36
N ILE A 51 9.32 11.11 -14.51
CA ILE A 51 7.89 10.78 -14.51
C ILE A 51 7.12 11.95 -13.86
N PRO A 52 5.91 12.30 -14.36
CA PRO A 52 5.16 13.45 -13.90
C PRO A 52 4.91 13.50 -12.38
N GLU A 53 4.84 14.73 -11.86
CA GLU A 53 4.53 14.99 -10.46
C GLU A 53 3.16 14.45 -10.04
N THR A 54 2.21 14.35 -10.97
CA THR A 54 0.89 13.73 -10.73
C THR A 54 0.99 12.28 -10.24
N ILE A 55 2.10 11.58 -10.49
CA ILE A 55 2.35 10.22 -9.98
C ILE A 55 3.17 10.23 -8.69
N SER A 56 4.18 11.10 -8.59
CA SER A 56 5.07 11.12 -7.42
C SER A 56 4.45 11.84 -6.21
N HIS A 57 3.63 12.86 -6.42
CA HIS A 57 3.01 13.64 -5.36
C HIS A 57 2.07 12.80 -4.47
N PRO A 58 1.16 11.96 -5.01
CA PRO A 58 0.38 11.05 -4.18
C PRO A 58 1.22 10.09 -3.35
N LEU A 59 2.35 9.60 -3.88
CA LEU A 59 3.23 8.66 -3.17
C LEU A 59 3.90 9.31 -1.95
N GLU A 60 4.19 10.61 -1.99
CA GLU A 60 4.76 11.33 -0.84
C GLU A 60 3.76 11.47 0.31
N HIS A 61 2.46 11.46 -0.02
CA HIS A 61 1.36 11.71 0.93
C HIS A 61 0.55 10.44 1.26
N ILE A 62 0.92 9.29 0.70
CA ILE A 62 0.15 8.04 0.81
C ILE A 62 -0.07 7.56 2.25
N HIS A 63 0.84 7.91 3.18
CA HIS A 63 0.73 7.53 4.59
C HIS A 63 0.04 8.59 5.47
N ASN A 64 -0.27 9.78 4.92
CA ASN A 64 -0.84 10.90 5.68
C ASN A 64 -2.36 10.78 5.77
N THR A 65 -2.85 9.69 6.37
CA THR A 65 -4.28 9.35 6.38
C THR A 65 -5.04 9.90 7.58
N ASP A 66 -4.36 10.47 8.58
CA ASP A 66 -5.02 10.98 9.80
C ASP A 66 -5.95 12.17 9.53
N THR A 67 -5.70 12.91 8.44
CA THR A 67 -6.49 14.06 8.02
C THR A 67 -6.91 13.92 6.55
N PRO A 68 -8.11 14.39 6.18
CA PRO A 68 -8.56 14.37 4.80
C PRO A 68 -7.59 15.11 3.86
N ALA A 69 -7.16 14.43 2.79
CA ALA A 69 -6.41 15.07 1.72
C ALA A 69 -7.35 15.91 0.83
N THR A 70 -6.83 17.00 0.27
CA THR A 70 -7.58 17.87 -0.66
C THR A 70 -7.56 17.35 -2.09
N ASP A 71 -6.45 16.74 -2.49
CA ASP A 71 -6.23 16.32 -3.88
C ASP A 71 -6.85 14.95 -4.13
N LEU A 72 -7.61 14.83 -5.21
CA LEU A 72 -8.31 13.58 -5.56
C LEU A 72 -7.34 12.40 -5.73
N ASP A 73 -6.22 12.61 -6.42
CA ASP A 73 -5.22 11.55 -6.66
C ASP A 73 -4.60 11.04 -5.35
N VAL A 74 -4.42 11.94 -4.37
CA VAL A 74 -3.93 11.58 -3.03
C VAL A 74 -4.98 10.77 -2.28
N GLN A 75 -6.24 11.21 -2.30
CA GLN A 75 -7.34 10.49 -1.64
C GLN A 75 -7.50 9.06 -2.19
N ILE A 76 -7.50 8.91 -3.51
CA ILE A 76 -7.60 7.60 -4.17
C ILE A 76 -6.44 6.68 -3.73
N LEU A 77 -5.21 7.20 -3.76
CA LEU A 77 -4.05 6.39 -3.42
C LEU A 77 -3.99 6.03 -1.92
N GLN A 78 -4.40 6.95 -1.04
CA GLN A 78 -4.51 6.69 0.40
C GLN A 78 -5.52 5.59 0.70
N LEU A 79 -6.73 5.66 0.13
CA LEU A 79 -7.74 4.61 0.29
C LEU A 79 -7.23 3.27 -0.24
N SER A 80 -6.65 3.27 -1.45
CA SER A 80 -6.11 2.06 -2.07
C SER A 80 -5.02 1.41 -1.21
N TYR A 81 -4.14 2.22 -0.63
CA TYR A 81 -3.08 1.73 0.27
C TYR A 81 -3.64 1.11 1.54
N VAL A 82 -4.59 1.77 2.20
CA VAL A 82 -5.20 1.29 3.43
C VAL A 82 -5.93 -0.03 3.21
N LEU A 83 -6.74 -0.11 2.15
CA LEU A 83 -7.44 -1.35 1.81
C LEU A 83 -6.48 -2.48 1.48
N ALA A 84 -5.43 -2.21 0.69
CA ALA A 84 -4.42 -3.21 0.37
C ALA A 84 -3.62 -3.67 1.60
N LEU A 85 -3.28 -2.76 2.52
CA LEU A 85 -2.55 -3.07 3.74
C LEU A 85 -3.34 -4.06 4.61
N ASP A 86 -4.62 -3.79 4.83
CA ASP A 86 -5.50 -4.64 5.64
C ASP A 86 -5.76 -5.98 4.94
N ASN A 87 -6.05 -5.95 3.63
CA ASN A 87 -6.37 -7.14 2.84
C ASN A 87 -5.19 -8.13 2.70
N VAL A 88 -3.94 -7.63 2.62
CA VAL A 88 -2.75 -8.49 2.49
C VAL A 88 -2.28 -9.02 3.86
N ASN A 89 -2.55 -8.31 4.95
CA ASN A 89 -2.00 -8.63 6.27
C ASN A 89 -3.12 -8.96 7.28
N THR A 90 -4.05 -9.82 6.89
CA THR A 90 -5.23 -10.20 7.70
C THR A 90 -4.90 -10.85 9.04
N GLU A 91 -3.70 -11.43 9.18
CA GLU A 91 -3.17 -11.96 10.44
C GLU A 91 -2.82 -10.84 11.45
N VAL A 92 -2.51 -9.65 10.95
CA VAL A 92 -2.09 -8.48 11.75
C VAL A 92 -3.24 -7.49 11.91
N TYR A 93 -4.01 -7.28 10.84
CA TYR A 93 -5.10 -6.31 10.78
C TYR A 93 -6.43 -7.03 10.53
N PRO A 94 -7.40 -6.90 11.45
CA PRO A 94 -8.79 -7.23 11.15
C PRO A 94 -9.31 -6.45 9.95
N SER A 95 -10.40 -6.92 9.34
CA SER A 95 -11.00 -6.22 8.20
C SER A 95 -11.28 -4.76 8.52
N TYR A 96 -10.87 -3.86 7.60
CA TYR A 96 -11.04 -2.40 7.70
C TYR A 96 -10.43 -1.74 8.95
N ASN A 97 -9.44 -2.38 9.58
CA ASN A 97 -8.81 -1.86 10.80
C ASN A 97 -8.19 -0.46 10.62
N ASN A 98 -7.63 -0.16 9.45
CA ASN A 98 -7.00 1.12 9.16
C ASN A 98 -7.91 2.09 8.38
N LEU A 99 -9.16 1.70 8.08
CA LEU A 99 -10.10 2.50 7.30
C LEU A 99 -10.75 3.60 8.15
N LEU A 100 -10.41 4.85 7.87
CA LEU A 100 -11.08 6.02 8.44
C LEU A 100 -12.26 6.44 7.54
N PRO A 101 -13.39 6.92 8.09
CA PRO A 101 -14.59 7.22 7.30
C PRO A 101 -14.33 8.17 6.12
N HIS A 102 -13.56 9.23 6.35
CA HIS A 102 -13.28 10.24 5.33
C HIS A 102 -12.50 9.71 4.12
N LEU A 103 -11.81 8.55 4.23
CA LEU A 103 -11.04 7.98 3.12
C LEU A 103 -11.94 7.47 2.00
N HIS A 104 -13.17 7.06 2.30
CA HIS A 104 -14.14 6.57 1.31
C HIS A 104 -15.34 7.53 1.15
N GLU A 105 -15.80 8.15 2.24
CA GLU A 105 -16.95 9.08 2.20
C GLU A 105 -16.68 10.30 1.32
N ASN A 106 -15.47 10.87 1.36
CA ASN A 106 -15.12 12.03 0.53
C ASN A 106 -15.04 11.68 -0.97
N LEU A 107 -14.82 10.40 -1.29
CA LEU A 107 -14.85 9.88 -2.65
C LEU A 107 -16.28 9.50 -3.08
N GLY A 108 -17.27 9.61 -2.18
CA GLY A 108 -18.65 9.22 -2.43
C GLY A 108 -18.85 7.70 -2.52
N LEU A 109 -17.98 6.91 -1.89
CA LEU A 109 -18.01 5.45 -1.90
C LEU A 109 -18.70 4.92 -0.66
N ALA A 110 -19.66 4.01 -0.85
CA ALA A 110 -20.27 3.23 0.20
C ALA A 110 -19.37 2.03 0.59
N HIS A 111 -19.67 1.38 1.71
CA HIS A 111 -18.93 0.20 2.14
C HIS A 111 -19.02 -0.95 1.13
N GLU A 112 -20.19 -1.12 0.53
CA GLU A 112 -20.45 -2.12 -0.52
C GLU A 112 -19.52 -1.91 -1.74
N ASP A 113 -19.23 -0.66 -2.11
CA ASP A 113 -18.29 -0.36 -3.20
C ASP A 113 -16.85 -0.80 -2.85
N LEU A 114 -16.47 -0.73 -1.57
CA LEU A 114 -15.15 -1.16 -1.11
C LEU A 114 -15.04 -2.69 -1.09
N GLU A 115 -16.09 -3.37 -0.63
CA GLU A 115 -16.19 -4.83 -0.65
C GLU A 115 -16.10 -5.36 -2.08
N ASP A 116 -16.89 -4.82 -3.00
CA ASP A 116 -16.86 -5.18 -4.42
C ASP A 116 -15.48 -4.95 -5.04
N ALA A 117 -14.82 -3.83 -4.73
CA ALA A 117 -13.47 -3.53 -5.22
C ALA A 117 -12.43 -4.53 -4.69
N LEU A 118 -12.52 -4.93 -3.42
CA LEU A 118 -11.64 -5.93 -2.82
C LEU A 118 -11.85 -7.31 -3.44
N ASP A 119 -13.10 -7.73 -3.64
CA ASP A 119 -13.43 -9.02 -4.26
C ASP A 119 -12.89 -9.10 -5.69
N ILE A 120 -13.11 -8.06 -6.50
CA ILE A 120 -12.55 -7.98 -7.85
C ILE A 120 -11.02 -8.01 -7.82
N THR A 121 -10.39 -7.25 -6.92
CA THR A 121 -8.94 -7.20 -6.79
C THR A 121 -8.36 -8.56 -6.40
N ASN A 122 -9.01 -9.28 -5.49
CA ASN A 122 -8.59 -10.61 -5.05
C ASN A 122 -8.68 -11.63 -6.20
N LEU A 123 -9.75 -11.61 -7.00
CA LEU A 123 -9.89 -12.46 -8.18
C LEU A 123 -8.82 -12.15 -9.26
N GLN A 124 -8.52 -10.88 -9.47
CA GLN A 124 -7.46 -10.46 -10.39
C GLN A 124 -6.07 -10.87 -9.87
N CYS A 125 -5.84 -10.77 -8.57
CA CYS A 125 -4.60 -11.21 -7.94
C CYS A 125 -4.33 -12.70 -8.20
N LEU A 126 -5.35 -13.57 -8.05
CA LEU A 126 -5.24 -14.99 -8.38
C LEU A 126 -4.85 -15.22 -9.84
N SER A 127 -5.44 -14.45 -10.75
CA SER A 127 -5.13 -14.51 -12.18
C SER A 127 -3.67 -14.14 -12.44
N VAL A 128 -3.17 -13.07 -11.83
CA VAL A 128 -1.76 -12.65 -11.94
C VAL A 128 -0.81 -13.70 -11.34
N MET A 129 -1.12 -14.24 -10.16
CA MET A 129 -0.31 -15.27 -9.50
C MET A 129 -0.17 -16.53 -10.36
N SER A 130 -1.25 -16.92 -11.06
CA SER A 130 -1.24 -18.07 -11.96
C SER A 130 -0.26 -17.92 -13.14
N LEU A 131 0.02 -16.69 -13.58
CA LEU A 131 1.01 -16.42 -14.64
C LEU A 131 2.44 -16.69 -14.17
N PHE A 132 2.72 -16.46 -12.88
CA PHE A 132 4.06 -16.66 -12.30
C PHE A 132 4.27 -18.07 -11.75
N ASN A 133 3.20 -18.75 -11.31
CA ASN A 133 3.26 -20.14 -10.86
C ASN A 133 2.02 -20.94 -11.29
N PRO A 134 1.96 -21.41 -12.54
CA PRO A 134 0.80 -22.14 -13.08
C PRO A 134 0.50 -23.43 -12.31
N SER A 135 1.54 -24.05 -11.73
CA SER A 135 1.47 -25.29 -10.95
C SER A 135 0.75 -25.14 -9.60
N ALA A 136 0.63 -23.92 -9.05
CA ALA A 136 -0.10 -23.69 -7.81
C ALA A 136 -1.61 -23.97 -7.94
N PHE A 137 -2.14 -24.00 -9.16
CA PHE A 137 -3.56 -24.28 -9.46
C PHE A 137 -3.89 -25.76 -9.69
N MET A 138 -2.88 -26.65 -9.79
CA MET A 138 -3.09 -28.08 -10.06
C MET A 138 -3.41 -28.92 -8.80
N LEU A 139 -3.59 -28.29 -7.63
CA LEU A 139 -3.80 -28.95 -6.34
C LEU A 139 -5.17 -28.64 -5.70
N TYR A 140 -6.19 -28.34 -6.51
CA TYR A 140 -7.59 -28.35 -6.07
C TYR A 140 -8.44 -29.25 -6.96
#